data_AF-A0A1R4KWW9-F1
#
_entry.id   AF-A0A1R4KWW9-F1
#
_cell.length_a   1.000
_cell.length_b   1.000
_cell.length_c   1.000
_cell.angle_alpha   90.00
_cell.angle_beta   90.00
_cell.angle_gamma   90.00
#
_symmetry.space_group_name_H-M   'P 1'
#
loop_
_entity.id
_entity.type
_entity.pdbx_description
1 polymer ?
#
loop_
_entity_poly.entity_id
_entity_poly.type
_entity_poly.pdbx_seq_one_letter_code
_entity_poly.pdbx_strand_id
1 'polypeptide(L)'
;MSLSKLQTEQKLEQLCVIMFQAVQKDNWYKVKEADKQIQLLFSYAKSMPWFSTMSIQPEQLQKRYKDVIKQIGDKQSEIKIKMQRHQNDKDGIEAYKALSEDTSI
;
A
#
# COMPACT_ATOMS: atom_id res chain seq x y z
N MET A 1 12.94 -27.70 -3.04
CA MET A 1 11.56 -28.26 -3.12
C MET A 1 10.75 -27.37 -4.04
N SER A 2 10.20 -27.92 -5.12
CA SER A 2 9.25 -27.22 -6.00
C SER A 2 7.86 -27.19 -5.33
N LEU A 3 7.26 -26.01 -5.22
CA LEU A 3 5.87 -25.87 -4.77
C LEU A 3 4.92 -26.49 -5.79
N SER A 4 3.90 -27.19 -5.31
CA SER A 4 2.79 -27.66 -6.15
C SER A 4 1.90 -26.50 -6.60
N LYS A 5 1.04 -26.75 -7.59
CA LYS A 5 0.01 -25.79 -8.04
C LYS A 5 -0.82 -25.27 -6.86
N LEU A 6 -1.41 -26.19 -6.08
CA LEU A 6 -2.27 -25.85 -4.95
C LEU A 6 -1.53 -25.02 -3.89
N GLN A 7 -0.28 -25.40 -3.57
CA GLN A 7 0.54 -24.66 -2.61
C GLN A 7 0.86 -23.26 -3.12
N THR A 8 1.10 -23.10 -4.42
CA THR A 8 1.38 -21.81 -5.05
C THR A 8 0.16 -20.91 -5.02
N GLU A 9 -1.02 -21.43 -5.37
CA GLU A 9 -2.28 -20.69 -5.32
C GLU A 9 -2.62 -20.24 -3.89
N GLN A 10 -2.52 -21.15 -2.92
CA GLN A 10 -2.75 -20.83 -1.50
C GLN A 10 -1.79 -19.75 -1.00
N LYS A 11 -0.52 -19.85 -1.37
CA LYS A 11 0.49 -18.88 -0.92
C LYS A 11 0.31 -17.51 -1.59
N LEU A 12 -0.07 -17.46 -2.86
CA LEU A 12 -0.42 -16.20 -3.53
C LEU A 12 -1.63 -15.53 -2.86
N GLU A 13 -2.67 -16.30 -2.54
CA GLU A 13 -3.86 -15.79 -1.85
C GLU A 13 -3.49 -15.23 -0.46
N GLN A 14 -2.71 -15.98 0.31
CA GLN A 14 -2.23 -15.54 1.62
C GLN A 14 -1.43 -14.22 1.54
N LEU A 15 -0.52 -14.11 0.57
CA LEU A 15 0.28 -12.90 0.38
C LEU A 15 -0.59 -11.70 -0.01
N CYS A 16 -1.63 -11.91 -0.83
CA CYS A 16 -2.61 -10.85 -1.14
C CYS A 16 -3.35 -10.37 0.11
N VAL A 17 -3.80 -11.29 0.96
CA VAL A 17 -4.46 -10.95 2.24
C VAL A 17 -3.51 -10.20 3.16
N ILE A 18 -2.26 -10.64 3.28
CA ILE A 18 -1.23 -9.96 4.08
C ILE A 18 -1.00 -8.53 3.56
N MET A 19 -0.87 -8.35 2.25
CA MET A 19 -0.69 -7.04 1.62
C MET A 19 -1.88 -6.12 1.92
N PHE A 20 -3.11 -6.61 1.75
CA PHE A 20 -4.32 -5.84 2.04
C PHE A 20 -4.39 -5.41 3.52
N GLN A 21 -4.13 -6.33 4.44
CA GLN A 21 -4.08 -6.01 5.87
C GLN A 21 -2.96 -5.03 6.21
N ALA A 22 -1.81 -5.13 5.55
CA ALA A 22 -0.69 -4.22 5.75
C ALA A 22 -1.02 -2.79 5.29
N VAL A 23 -1.75 -2.62 4.18
CA VAL A 23 -2.26 -1.32 3.72
C VAL A 23 -3.20 -0.71 4.76
N GLN A 24 -4.15 -1.50 5.28
CA GLN A 24 -5.10 -1.03 6.30
C GLN A 24 -4.38 -0.53 7.57
N LYS A 25 -3.29 -1.21 7.97
CA LYS A 25 -2.50 -0.91 9.17
C LYS A 25 -1.34 0.06 8.94
N ASP A 26 -1.25 0.71 7.78
CA ASP A 26 -0.14 1.61 7.41
C ASP A 26 1.25 0.97 7.50
N ASN A 27 1.31 -0.36 7.41
CA ASN A 27 2.56 -1.11 7.50
C ASN A 27 3.21 -1.23 6.11
N TRP A 28 3.77 -0.12 5.64
CA TRP A 28 4.37 -0.02 4.30
C TRP A 28 5.53 -0.99 4.06
N TYR A 29 6.26 -1.34 5.12
CA TYR A 29 7.30 -2.37 5.05
C TYR A 29 6.70 -3.73 4.65
N LYS A 30 5.61 -4.15 5.32
CA LYS A 30 4.92 -5.41 4.99
C LYS A 30 4.24 -5.37 3.64
N VAL A 31 3.76 -4.21 3.18
CA VAL A 31 3.22 -4.06 1.81
C VAL A 31 4.31 -4.38 0.78
N LYS A 32 5.48 -3.75 0.90
CA LYS A 32 6.61 -3.98 -0.02
C LYS A 32 7.13 -5.41 0.04
N GLU A 33 7.18 -5.99 1.22
CA GLU A 33 7.62 -7.37 1.41
C GLU A 33 6.66 -8.37 0.76
N ALA A 34 5.35 -8.19 0.97
CA ALA A 34 4.33 -9.03 0.32
C ALA A 34 4.37 -8.89 -1.21
N ASP A 35 4.47 -7.68 -1.74
CA ASP A 35 4.58 -7.43 -3.20
C ASP A 35 5.77 -8.17 -3.82
N LYS A 36 6.97 -8.06 -3.22
CA LYS A 36 8.16 -8.82 -3.67
C LYS A 36 7.92 -10.32 -3.69
N GLN A 37 7.33 -10.87 -2.62
CA GLN A 37 7.05 -12.30 -2.55
C GLN A 37 6.00 -12.74 -3.57
N ILE A 38 4.99 -11.91 -3.86
CA ILE A 38 4.00 -12.18 -4.91
C ILE A 38 4.68 -12.20 -6.28
N GLN A 39 5.53 -11.21 -6.60
CA GLN A 39 6.24 -11.16 -7.88
C GLN A 39 7.15 -12.37 -8.09
N LEU A 40 7.91 -12.77 -7.06
CA LEU A 40 8.77 -13.94 -7.11
C LEU A 40 7.96 -15.23 -7.31
N LEU A 41 6.89 -15.40 -6.53
CA LEU A 41 6.05 -16.60 -6.60
C LEU A 41 5.29 -16.70 -7.93
N PHE A 42 4.82 -15.57 -8.47
CA PHE A 42 4.16 -15.52 -9.76
C PHE A 42 5.13 -15.78 -10.92
N SER A 43 6.36 -15.27 -10.83
CA SER A 43 7.42 -15.54 -11.82
C SER A 43 7.82 -17.01 -11.81
N TYR A 44 7.93 -17.62 -10.63
CA TYR A 44 8.09 -19.06 -10.47
C TYR A 44 6.93 -19.81 -11.12
N ALA A 45 5.68 -19.43 -10.81
CA ALA A 45 4.49 -20.09 -11.35
C ALA A 45 4.47 -20.05 -12.88
N LYS A 46 4.83 -18.93 -13.51
CA LYS A 46 4.93 -18.79 -14.98
C LYS A 46 5.84 -19.82 -15.65
N SER A 47 6.87 -20.29 -14.94
CA SER A 47 7.81 -21.29 -15.45
C SER A 47 7.28 -22.73 -15.36
N MET A 48 6.14 -22.94 -14.71
CA MET A 48 5.61 -24.26 -14.41
C MET A 48 4.60 -24.75 -15.47
N PRO A 49 4.58 -26.05 -15.81
CA PRO A 49 3.65 -26.59 -16.81
C PRO A 49 2.17 -26.40 -16.46
N TRP A 50 1.84 -26.31 -15.17
CA TRP A 50 0.47 -26.16 -14.67
C TRP A 50 -0.02 -24.71 -14.59
N PHE A 51 0.81 -23.73 -14.96
CA PHE A 51 0.49 -22.30 -14.86
C PHE A 51 -0.82 -21.91 -15.54
N SER A 52 -1.06 -22.41 -16.75
CA SER A 52 -2.26 -22.11 -17.54
C SER A 52 -3.56 -22.58 -16.90
N THR A 53 -3.48 -23.50 -15.94
CA THR A 53 -4.65 -24.06 -15.25
C THR A 53 -4.88 -23.42 -13.88
N MET A 54 -4.07 -22.43 -13.48
CA MET A 54 -4.20 -21.81 -12.17
C MET A 54 -5.56 -21.13 -11.97
N SER A 55 -6.10 -21.27 -10.76
CA SER A 55 -7.37 -20.65 -10.36
C SER A 55 -7.23 -19.12 -10.22
N ILE A 56 -6.07 -18.65 -9.76
CA ILE A 56 -5.74 -17.22 -9.68
C ILE A 56 -5.39 -16.75 -11.09
N GLN A 57 -6.42 -16.28 -11.79
CA GLN A 57 -6.28 -15.61 -13.08
C GLN A 57 -5.55 -14.27 -12.87
N PRO A 58 -4.65 -13.87 -13.79
CA PRO A 58 -3.96 -12.58 -13.74
C PRO A 58 -4.90 -11.38 -13.56
N GLU A 59 -6.13 -11.46 -14.09
CA GLU A 59 -7.14 -10.40 -13.96
C GLU A 59 -7.61 -10.20 -12.52
N GLN A 60 -7.78 -11.28 -11.75
CA GLN A 60 -8.19 -11.18 -10.35
C GLN A 60 -7.09 -10.56 -9.49
N LEU A 61 -5.84 -10.94 -9.75
CA LEU A 61 -4.68 -10.33 -9.11
C LEU A 61 -4.60 -8.85 -9.48
N GLN A 62 -4.77 -8.51 -10.76
CA GLN A 62 -4.77 -7.12 -11.23
C GLN A 62 -5.86 -6.28 -10.55
N LYS A 63 -7.07 -6.81 -10.40
CA LYS A 63 -8.16 -6.12 -9.68
C LYS A 63 -7.78 -5.81 -8.24
N ARG A 64 -7.24 -6.80 -7.51
CA ARG A 64 -6.79 -6.63 -6.12
C ARG A 64 -5.67 -5.60 -5.99
N TYR A 65 -4.74 -5.57 -6.94
CA TYR A 65 -3.69 -4.53 -6.98
C TYR A 65 -4.27 -3.14 -7.21
N LYS A 66 -5.27 -2.98 -8.10
CA LYS A 66 -5.94 -1.70 -8.31
C LYS A 66 -6.60 -1.19 -7.01
N ASP A 67 -7.23 -2.08 -6.26
CA ASP A 67 -7.86 -1.71 -4.97
C ASP A 67 -6.83 -1.29 -3.91
N VAL A 68 -5.66 -1.95 -3.88
CA VAL A 68 -4.54 -1.57 -3.01
C VAL A 68 -3.94 -0.22 -3.42
N ILE A 69 -3.71 0.00 -4.72
CA ILE A 69 -3.18 1.27 -5.24
C ILE A 69 -4.14 2.42 -4.91
N LYS A 70 -5.46 2.20 -5.09
CA LYS A 70 -6.47 3.18 -4.72
C LYS A 70 -6.38 3.55 -3.24
N GLN A 71 -6.35 2.57 -2.35
CA GLN A 71 -6.22 2.82 -0.90
C GLN A 71 -4.93 3.57 -0.54
N ILE A 72 -3.82 3.26 -1.19
CA ILE A 72 -2.56 4.01 -1.01
C ILE A 72 -2.74 5.47 -1.45
N GLY A 73 -3.38 5.70 -2.60
CA GLY A 73 -3.67 7.03 -3.12
C GLY A 73 -4.58 7.85 -2.20
N ASP A 74 -5.63 7.24 -1.66
CA ASP A 74 -6.55 7.87 -0.71
C ASP A 74 -5.78 8.31 0.55
N LYS A 75 -4.93 7.43 1.10
CA LYS A 75 -4.08 7.75 2.26
C LYS A 75 -3.06 8.86 1.99
N GLN A 76 -2.46 8.88 0.79
CA GLN A 76 -1.57 9.97 0.39
C GLN A 76 -2.30 11.32 0.32
N SER A 77 -3.52 11.32 -0.20
CA SER A 77 -4.37 12.52 -0.25
C SER A 77 -4.67 13.04 1.16
N GLU A 78 -5.04 12.16 2.08
CA GLU A 78 -5.28 12.53 3.48
C GLU A 78 -4.05 13.12 4.16
N ILE A 79 -2.87 12.53 3.95
CA ILE A 79 -1.61 13.07 4.49
C ILE A 79 -1.35 14.46 3.93
N LYS A 80 -1.55 14.67 2.63
CA LYS A 80 -1.36 15.98 1.99
C LYS A 80 -2.29 17.04 2.59
N ILE A 81 -3.56 16.69 2.83
CA ILE A 81 -4.53 17.59 3.50
C ILE A 81 -4.07 17.93 4.92
N LYS A 82 -3.60 16.93 5.70
CA LYS A 82 -3.08 17.15 7.05
C LYS A 82 -1.84 18.04 7.06
N MET A 83 -0.92 17.85 6.12
CA MET A 83 0.26 18.70 5.97
C MET A 83 -0.12 20.14 5.63
N GLN A 84 -1.07 20.35 4.72
CA GLN A 84 -1.54 21.70 4.39
C GLN A 84 -2.17 22.39 5.60
N ARG A 85 -2.97 21.67 6.39
CA ARG A 85 -3.54 22.22 7.64
C ARG A 85 -2.45 22.60 8.62
N HIS A 86 -1.45 21.74 8.83
CA HIS A 86 -0.33 22.03 9.71
C HIS A 86 0.43 23.29 9.28
N GLN A 87 0.65 23.48 7.97
CA GLN A 87 1.27 24.69 7.45
C GLN A 87 0.42 25.93 7.74
N ASN A 88 -0.88 25.88 7.47
CA ASN A 88 -1.79 26.99 7.75
C ASN A 88 -1.84 27.34 9.25
N ASP A 89 -1.85 26.33 10.13
CA ASP A 89 -1.84 26.52 11.58
C ASP A 89 -0.54 27.19 12.04
N LYS A 90 0.60 26.78 11.47
CA LYS A 90 1.90 27.40 11.73
C LYS A 90 1.89 28.88 11.31
N ASP A 91 1.44 29.17 10.10
CA ASP A 91 1.38 30.55 9.58
C ASP A 91 0.47 31.43 10.45
N GLY A 92 -0.67 30.89 10.91
CA GLY A 92 -1.57 31.57 11.84
C GLY A 92 -0.92 31.87 13.19
N ILE A 93 -0.21 30.91 13.78
CA ILE A 93 0.52 31.12 15.05
C ILE A 93 1.61 32.17 14.88
N GLU A 94 2.36 32.14 13.77
CA GLU A 94 3.40 33.13 13.48
C GLU A 94 2.81 34.54 13.33
N ALA A 95 1.67 34.68 12.64
CA ALA A 95 0.97 35.96 12.52
C ALA A 95 0.50 36.50 13.89
N TYR A 96 -0.04 35.64 14.76
CA TYR A 96 -0.43 36.04 16.11
C TYR A 96 0.77 36.47 16.97
N LYS A 97 1.91 35.78 16.87
CA LYS A 97 3.14 36.17 17.56
C LYS A 97 3.62 37.54 17.12
N ALA A 98 3.70 37.78 15.81
CA ALA A 98 4.13 39.06 15.25
C ALA A 98 3.22 40.22 15.75
N LEU A 99 1.90 40.02 15.75
CA LEU A 99 0.96 41.00 16.27
C LEU A 99 1.15 41.25 17.77
N SER A 100 1.36 40.20 18.58
CA SER A 100 1.58 40.36 20.03
C SER A 100 2.90 41.07 20.38
N GLU A 101 3.94 40.91 19.56
CA GLU A 101 5.21 41.61 19.70
C GLU A 101 5.09 43.09 19.31
N ASP A 102 4.34 43.42 18.25
CA ASP A 102 4.06 44.81 17.82
C ASP A 102 3.11 45.57 18.76
N THR A 103 2.29 44.87 19.57
CA THR A 103 1.34 45.50 20.51
C THR A 103 1.99 45.80 21.88
N SER A 104 3.29 45.53 22.06
CA SER A 104 4.00 45.74 23.32
C SER A 104 4.66 47.15 23.44
N ILE A 105 4.06 48.18 22.84
CA ILE A 105 4.50 49.59 22.91
C ILE A 105 3.55 50.41 23.80
#